data_AF-W9BKP4-F1
#
_entry.id   AF-W9BKP4-F1
#
_cell.length_a   1.000
_cell.length_b   1.000
_cell.length_c   1.000
_cell.angle_alpha   90.00
_cell.angle_beta   90.00
_cell.angle_gamma   90.00
#
_symmetry.space_group_name_H-M   'P 1'
#
loop_
_entity.id
_entity.type
_entity.pdbx_description
1 polymer ?
#
loop_
_entity_poly.entity_id
_entity_poly.type
_entity_poly.pdbx_seq_one_letter_code
_entity_poly.pdbx_strand_id
1 'polypeptide(L)'
;MNTVLYFSVNGAVYETRAYTQADITQLVHDQGLQSLISADRQFDFWFSPTSRRCQRDVNRRATELLLATTSFDAKTVPLLRGCIVVATHDADGDLDGLSWEQLELLAHKNRGVSARDQRILSRRIARDRRRLRRSSTVDPARRRAPAPQATSSHAG
;
A
#
# COMPACT_ATOMS: atom_id res chain seq x y z
N MET A 1 16.57 -20.56 6.04
CA MET A 1 15.82 -19.72 6.98
C MET A 1 15.12 -18.68 6.14
N ASN A 2 13.79 -18.62 6.20
CA ASN A 2 12.99 -17.85 5.25
C ASN A 2 12.62 -16.52 5.92
N THR A 3 13.20 -15.43 5.47
CA THR A 3 12.99 -14.09 6.02
C THR A 3 12.06 -13.31 5.12
N VAL A 4 11.09 -12.57 5.66
CA VAL A 4 10.26 -11.66 4.85
C VAL A 4 10.39 -10.24 5.37
N LEU A 5 10.32 -9.26 4.47
CA LEU A 5 10.31 -7.85 4.87
C LEU A 5 8.88 -7.38 5.08
N TYR A 6 8.57 -7.00 6.31
CA TYR A 6 7.28 -6.41 6.66
C TYR A 6 7.40 -4.91 6.85
N PHE A 7 6.68 -4.17 6.01
CA PHE A 7 6.61 -2.72 6.06
C PHE A 7 5.31 -2.30 6.74
N SER A 8 5.41 -1.77 7.95
CA SER A 8 4.28 -1.10 8.61
C SER A 8 4.07 0.31 8.07
N VAL A 9 2.81 0.76 8.03
CA VAL A 9 2.41 2.12 7.66
C VAL A 9 3.09 3.18 8.51
N ASN A 10 3.38 2.86 9.78
CA ASN A 10 3.99 3.79 10.74
C ASN A 10 5.51 3.93 10.55
N GLY A 11 6.09 3.28 9.52
CA GLY A 11 7.49 3.46 9.13
C GLY A 11 8.48 2.55 9.83
N ALA A 12 8.05 1.71 10.75
CA ALA A 12 8.86 0.59 11.23
C ALA A 12 8.94 -0.47 10.11
N VAL A 13 10.16 -0.70 9.64
CA VAL A 13 10.50 -1.85 8.81
C VAL A 13 10.94 -2.93 9.77
N TYR A 14 10.18 -4.02 9.84
CA TYR A 14 10.58 -5.17 10.62
C TYR A 14 11.19 -6.18 9.66
N GLU A 15 12.42 -6.59 9.94
CA GLU A 15 12.89 -7.90 9.53
C GLU A 15 12.09 -8.89 10.37
N THR A 16 11.01 -9.40 9.81
CA THR A 16 10.15 -10.35 10.50
C THR A 16 10.61 -11.74 10.11
N ARG A 17 11.03 -12.50 11.12
CA ARG A 17 11.12 -13.96 11.01
C ARG A 17 9.73 -14.46 10.67
N ALA A 18 9.59 -15.19 9.57
CA ALA A 18 8.31 -15.55 9.00
C ALA A 18 7.38 -16.22 10.04
N TYR A 19 6.22 -15.60 10.29
CA TYR A 19 5.00 -16.37 10.50
C TYR A 19 4.86 -17.27 9.27
N THR A 20 4.57 -18.55 9.44
CA THR A 20 4.87 -19.61 8.47
C THR A 20 4.34 -19.32 7.05
N GLN A 21 4.88 -19.97 6.01
CA GLN A 21 4.36 -19.85 4.62
C GLN A 21 2.84 -20.04 4.56
N ALA A 22 2.30 -20.97 5.36
CA ALA A 22 0.86 -21.17 5.53
C ALA A 22 0.15 -19.96 6.18
N ASP A 23 0.74 -19.34 7.20
CA ASP A 23 0.16 -18.13 7.83
C ASP A 23 0.15 -16.94 6.87
N ILE A 24 1.17 -16.80 6.01
CA ILE A 24 1.25 -15.72 5.02
C ILE A 24 0.24 -15.99 3.89
N THR A 25 0.18 -17.21 3.35
CA THR A 25 -0.79 -17.61 2.33
C THR A 25 -2.23 -17.47 2.84
N GLN A 26 -2.49 -17.83 4.09
CA GLN A 26 -3.80 -17.69 4.70
C GLN A 26 -4.15 -16.22 4.97
N LEU A 27 -3.20 -15.39 5.40
CA LEU A 27 -3.38 -13.94 5.53
C LEU A 27 -3.62 -13.26 4.16
N VAL A 28 -2.94 -13.73 3.11
CA VAL A 28 -3.12 -13.29 1.72
C VAL A 28 -4.52 -13.62 1.21
N HIS A 29 -4.93 -14.87 1.40
CA HIS A 29 -6.19 -15.41 0.93
C HIS A 29 -7.38 -14.82 1.68
N ASP A 30 -7.32 -14.76 3.02
CA ASP A 30 -8.42 -14.28 3.87
C ASP A 30 -8.64 -12.75 3.75
N GLN A 31 -7.62 -11.99 3.34
CA GLN A 31 -7.72 -10.53 3.15
C GLN A 31 -7.82 -10.08 1.69
N GLY A 32 -7.77 -11.01 0.73
CA GLY A 32 -7.82 -10.70 -0.71
C GLY A 32 -6.69 -9.77 -1.15
N LEU A 33 -5.47 -10.01 -0.65
CA LEU A 33 -4.30 -9.15 -0.95
C LEU A 33 -4.00 -9.14 -2.46
N GLN A 34 -3.64 -7.98 -2.99
CA GLN A 34 -3.16 -7.83 -4.37
C GLN A 34 -1.64 -7.97 -4.40
N SER A 35 -1.09 -8.52 -5.49
CA SER A 35 0.35 -8.65 -5.71
C SER A 35 0.85 -7.74 -6.84
N LEU A 36 2.05 -7.22 -6.69
CA LEU A 36 2.83 -6.58 -7.76
C LEU A 36 4.21 -7.21 -7.80
N ILE A 37 4.63 -7.63 -8.99
CA ILE A 37 5.92 -8.28 -9.21
C ILE A 37 6.96 -7.22 -9.61
N SER A 38 8.18 -7.32 -9.09
CA SER A 38 9.30 -6.47 -9.47
C SER A 38 9.68 -6.63 -10.94
N ALA A 39 10.41 -5.66 -11.52
CA ALA A 39 10.71 -5.69 -12.96
C ALA A 39 11.64 -6.86 -13.34
N ASP A 40 12.52 -7.25 -12.41
CA ASP A 40 13.41 -8.41 -12.54
C ASP A 40 12.73 -9.74 -12.20
N ARG A 41 11.43 -9.72 -11.84
CA ARG A 41 10.63 -10.87 -11.40
C ARG A 41 11.19 -11.61 -10.18
N GLN A 42 12.07 -10.95 -9.43
CA GLN A 42 12.70 -11.55 -8.25
C GLN A 42 11.92 -11.32 -6.96
N PHE A 43 11.02 -10.34 -6.93
CA PHE A 43 10.35 -9.92 -5.71
C PHE A 43 8.87 -9.67 -5.93
N ASP A 44 8.06 -10.10 -4.98
CA ASP A 44 6.63 -9.85 -4.96
C ASP A 44 6.26 -8.92 -3.81
N PHE A 45 5.42 -7.93 -4.12
CA PHE A 45 4.88 -6.97 -3.19
C PHE A 45 3.41 -7.29 -2.95
N TRP A 46 3.10 -7.79 -1.77
CA TRP A 46 1.74 -8.15 -1.36
C TRP A 46 1.15 -7.06 -0.47
N PHE A 47 -0.05 -6.59 -0.81
CA PHE A 47 -0.68 -5.47 -0.13
C PHE A 47 -2.19 -5.62 0.02
N SER A 48 -2.73 -5.08 1.12
CA SER A 48 -4.17 -5.13 1.37
C SER A 48 -4.95 -4.22 0.42
N PRO A 49 -6.12 -4.67 -0.09
CA PRO A 49 -7.05 -3.78 -0.76
C PRO A 49 -7.40 -2.63 0.19
N THR A 50 -7.49 -1.41 -0.31
CA THR A 50 -7.68 -0.17 0.46
C THR A 50 -9.09 -0.01 1.04
N SER A 51 -9.67 -1.09 1.59
CA SER A 51 -11.07 -1.19 1.99
C SER A 51 -11.35 -0.70 3.42
N ARG A 52 -10.33 -0.51 4.28
CA ARG A 52 -10.50 -0.02 5.65
C ARG A 52 -9.85 1.34 5.89
N ARG A 53 -10.51 2.23 6.64
CA ARG A 53 -10.07 3.64 6.89
C ARG A 53 -8.63 3.76 7.42
N CYS A 54 -8.15 2.76 8.16
CA CYS A 54 -6.79 2.68 8.72
C CYS A 54 -5.69 2.32 7.69
N GLN A 55 -6.05 1.89 6.48
CA GLN A 55 -5.11 1.52 5.40
C GLN A 55 -5.02 2.61 4.32
N ARG A 56 -5.48 3.83 4.60
CA ARG A 56 -5.42 4.95 3.64
C ARG A 56 -4.04 5.58 3.53
N ASP A 57 -3.19 5.42 4.53
CA ASP A 57 -1.87 6.02 4.51
C ASP A 57 -0.91 5.28 3.58
N VAL A 58 -0.12 6.07 2.85
CA VAL A 58 0.91 5.58 1.96
C VAL A 58 2.07 5.03 2.78
N ASN A 59 2.45 3.80 2.49
CA ASN A 59 3.66 3.18 2.99
C ASN A 59 4.86 3.68 2.18
N ARG A 60 5.47 4.77 2.66
CA ARG A 60 6.58 5.44 1.97
C ARG A 60 7.74 4.49 1.71
N ARG A 61 8.11 3.66 2.71
CA ARG A 61 9.26 2.75 2.62
C ARG A 61 9.05 1.65 1.59
N ALA A 62 7.88 1.02 1.59
CA ALA A 62 7.54 0.03 0.57
C ALA A 62 7.46 0.66 -0.83
N THR A 63 6.93 1.88 -0.94
CA THR A 63 6.88 2.59 -2.23
C THR A 63 8.28 2.97 -2.75
N GLU A 64 9.19 3.37 -1.86
CA GLU A 64 10.61 3.58 -2.20
C GLU A 64 11.26 2.29 -2.70
N LEU A 65 11.01 1.17 -2.01
CA LEU A 65 11.55 -0.12 -2.41
C LEU A 65 10.97 -0.60 -3.76
N LEU A 66 9.66 -0.40 -3.99
CA LEU A 66 9.03 -0.68 -5.28
C LEU A 66 9.69 0.14 -6.38
N LEU A 67 9.91 1.44 -6.17
CA LEU A 67 10.62 2.29 -7.12
C LEU A 67 12.05 1.78 -7.40
N ALA A 68 12.75 1.31 -6.36
CA ALA A 68 14.13 0.83 -6.48
C ALA A 68 14.26 -0.52 -7.21
N THR A 69 13.19 -1.31 -7.26
CA THR A 69 13.19 -2.70 -7.75
C THR A 69 12.38 -2.88 -9.04
N THR A 70 11.73 -1.81 -9.52
CA THR A 70 10.93 -1.82 -10.74
C THR A 70 11.46 -0.79 -11.74
N SER A 71 10.93 -0.82 -12.96
CA SER A 71 11.19 0.16 -14.01
C SER A 71 10.33 1.43 -13.91
N PHE A 72 9.54 1.57 -12.84
CA PHE A 72 8.76 2.79 -12.63
C PHE A 72 9.67 3.99 -12.37
N ASP A 73 9.19 5.18 -12.73
CA ASP A 73 9.82 6.43 -12.32
C ASP A 73 9.14 7.00 -11.07
N ALA A 74 9.78 7.97 -10.42
CA ALA A 74 9.24 8.56 -9.20
C ALA A 74 7.89 9.28 -9.41
N LYS A 75 7.50 9.59 -10.66
CA LYS A 75 6.24 10.23 -11.03
C LYS A 75 5.11 9.22 -11.26
N THR A 76 5.42 8.01 -11.72
CA THR A 76 4.48 6.97 -12.13
C THR A 76 4.36 5.83 -11.15
N VAL A 77 5.38 5.58 -10.31
CA VAL A 77 5.36 4.48 -9.34
C VAL A 77 4.07 4.48 -8.52
N PRO A 78 3.35 3.35 -8.42
CA PRO A 78 2.14 3.25 -7.60
C PRO A 78 2.44 3.59 -6.14
N LEU A 79 1.56 4.35 -5.49
CA LEU A 79 1.68 4.62 -4.06
C LEU A 79 1.10 3.43 -3.29
N LEU A 80 1.98 2.60 -2.73
CA LEU A 80 1.57 1.45 -1.92
C LEU A 80 0.98 1.95 -0.59
N ARG A 81 -0.16 1.40 -0.18
CA ARG A 81 -0.85 1.81 1.04
C ARG A 81 -1.02 0.64 1.99
N GLY A 82 -1.15 0.95 3.28
CA GLY A 82 -1.30 -0.08 4.28
C GLY A 82 0.01 -0.84 4.56
N CYS A 83 -0.14 -2.01 5.16
CA CYS A 83 0.98 -2.89 5.45
C CYS A 83 1.37 -3.65 4.19
N ILE A 84 2.67 -3.79 3.96
CA ILE A 84 3.21 -4.43 2.76
C ILE A 84 4.15 -5.55 3.18
N VAL A 85 4.00 -6.71 2.56
CA VAL A 85 4.95 -7.82 2.67
C VAL A 85 5.75 -7.89 1.39
N VAL A 86 7.07 -8.03 1.51
CA VAL A 86 7.97 -8.29 0.39
C VAL A 86 8.64 -9.63 0.61
N ALA A 87 8.53 -10.49 -0.38
CA ALA A 87 9.00 -11.87 -0.39
C ALA A 87 9.41 -12.28 -1.82
N THR A 88 9.88 -13.50 -1.99
CA THR A 88 10.06 -14.12 -3.31
C THR A 88 8.98 -15.17 -3.54
N HIS A 89 8.99 -15.82 -4.69
CA HIS A 89 8.23 -17.03 -4.94
C HIS A 89 9.17 -18.15 -5.39
N ASP A 90 8.81 -19.38 -5.04
CA ASP A 90 9.50 -20.57 -5.54
C ASP A 90 9.05 -20.92 -6.97
N ALA A 91 9.58 -22.02 -7.51
CA ALA A 91 9.29 -22.46 -8.88
C ALA A 91 7.80 -22.82 -9.10
N ASP A 92 7.08 -23.11 -8.02
CA ASP A 92 5.66 -23.46 -8.03
C ASP A 92 4.76 -22.21 -7.91
N GLY A 93 5.37 -21.02 -7.72
CA GLY A 93 4.66 -19.75 -7.57
C GLY A 93 4.17 -19.49 -6.15
N ASP A 94 4.58 -20.34 -5.20
CA ASP A 94 4.26 -20.17 -3.80
C ASP A 94 5.24 -19.20 -3.15
N LEU A 95 4.75 -18.47 -2.15
CA LEU A 95 5.55 -17.51 -1.38
C LEU A 95 6.76 -18.18 -0.74
N ASP A 96 7.96 -17.70 -1.10
CA ASP A 96 9.22 -18.11 -0.50
C ASP A 96 9.90 -16.93 0.22
N GLY A 97 10.75 -17.27 1.18
CA GLY A 97 11.53 -16.29 1.92
C GLY A 97 12.54 -15.55 1.05
N LEU A 98 13.04 -14.46 1.60
CA LEU A 98 14.23 -13.77 1.13
C LEU A 98 15.45 -14.44 1.75
N SER A 99 16.40 -14.81 0.90
CA SER A 99 17.76 -15.17 1.32
C SER A 99 18.52 -13.93 1.81
N TRP A 100 19.64 -14.14 2.50
CA TRP A 100 20.50 -13.03 2.94
C TRP A 100 21.00 -12.18 1.76
N GLU A 101 21.42 -12.83 0.68
CA GLU A 101 21.88 -12.14 -0.53
C GLU A 101 20.77 -11.28 -1.16
N GLN A 102 19.53 -11.78 -1.15
CA GLN A 102 18.37 -11.03 -1.63
C GLN A 102 18.06 -9.83 -0.73
N LEU A 103 18.20 -9.96 0.59
CA LEU A 103 18.06 -8.85 1.53
C LEU A 103 19.12 -7.77 1.31
N GLU A 104 20.39 -8.18 1.12
CA GLU A 104 21.47 -7.25 0.80
C GLU A 104 21.23 -6.53 -0.54
N LEU A 105 20.76 -7.27 -1.55
CA LEU A 105 20.39 -6.70 -2.85
C LEU A 105 19.29 -5.65 -2.72
N LEU A 106 18.23 -5.94 -1.95
CA LEU A 106 17.15 -4.99 -1.68
C LEU A 106 17.68 -3.76 -0.94
N ALA A 107 18.53 -3.95 0.06
CA ALA A 107 19.14 -2.85 0.80
C ALA A 107 20.09 -2.00 -0.07
N HIS A 108 20.81 -2.61 -1.00
CA HIS A 108 21.66 -1.93 -1.97
C HIS A 108 20.82 -1.12 -2.96
N LYS A 109 19.81 -1.74 -3.60
CA LYS A 109 18.90 -1.06 -4.53
C LYS A 109 18.19 0.12 -3.86
N ASN A 110 17.68 -0.06 -2.64
CA ASN A 110 16.98 1.00 -1.92
C ASN A 110 17.90 2.18 -1.56
N ARG A 111 19.19 1.93 -1.29
CA ARG A 111 20.19 3.00 -1.11
C ARG A 111 20.48 3.78 -2.40
N GLY A 112 20.26 3.16 -3.56
CA GLY A 112 20.39 3.79 -4.88
C GLY A 112 19.28 4.80 -5.23
N VAL A 113 18.19 4.88 -4.44
CA VAL A 113 17.11 5.82 -4.71
C VAL A 113 17.60 7.26 -4.51
N SER A 114 17.62 8.03 -5.61
CA SER A 114 18.18 9.39 -5.62
C SER A 114 17.41 10.36 -4.72
N ALA A 115 18.10 11.38 -4.19
CA ALA A 115 17.45 12.44 -3.42
C ALA A 115 16.38 13.20 -4.24
N ARG A 116 16.53 13.25 -5.56
CA ARG A 116 15.52 13.83 -6.47
C ARG A 116 14.24 13.01 -6.46
N ASP A 117 14.36 11.69 -6.57
CA ASP A 117 13.22 10.79 -6.59
C ASP A 117 12.50 10.76 -5.25
N GLN A 118 13.25 10.74 -4.15
CA GLN A 118 12.69 10.87 -2.80
C GLN A 118 11.89 12.17 -2.63
N ARG A 119 12.38 13.30 -3.18
CA ARG A 119 11.64 14.58 -3.15
C ARG A 119 10.37 14.53 -3.99
N ILE A 120 10.41 13.93 -5.18
CA ILE A 120 9.24 13.76 -6.04
C ILE A 120 8.19 12.89 -5.32
N LEU A 121 8.62 11.77 -4.74
CA LEU A 121 7.76 10.86 -4.00
C LEU A 121 7.11 11.55 -2.80
N SER A 122 7.91 12.25 -1.98
CA SER A 122 7.41 13.00 -0.83
C SER A 122 6.35 14.04 -1.23
N ARG A 123 6.52 14.73 -2.36
CA ARG A 123 5.50 15.65 -2.89
C ARG A 123 4.24 14.92 -3.33
N ARG A 124 4.36 13.75 -3.99
CA ARG A 124 3.20 12.94 -4.40
C ARG A 124 2.41 12.45 -3.18
N ILE A 125 3.08 11.93 -2.17
CA ILE A 125 2.47 11.49 -0.90
C ILE A 125 1.75 12.65 -0.20
N ALA A 126 2.37 13.83 -0.12
CA ALA A 126 1.76 15.00 0.50
C ALA A 126 0.50 15.46 -0.27
N ARG A 127 0.55 15.49 -1.61
CA ARG A 127 -0.62 15.84 -2.44
C ARG A 127 -1.75 14.84 -2.28
N ASP A 128 -1.41 13.56 -2.24
CA ASP A 128 -2.35 12.47 -2.06
C ASP A 128 -3.09 12.57 -0.71
N ARG A 129 -2.34 12.75 0.40
CA ARG A 129 -2.93 13.01 1.72
C ARG A 129 -3.88 14.23 1.72
N ARG A 130 -3.52 15.31 1.02
CA ARG A 130 -4.39 16.49 0.86
C ARG A 130 -5.65 16.18 0.04
N ARG A 131 -5.59 15.30 -0.96
CA ARG A 131 -6.78 14.85 -1.71
C ARG A 131 -7.70 14.02 -0.82
N LEU A 132 -7.15 13.05 -0.10
CA LEU A 132 -7.92 12.19 0.81
C LEU A 132 -8.63 12.98 1.90
N ARG A 133 -7.96 13.97 2.50
CA ARG A 133 -8.56 14.88 3.49
C ARG A 133 -9.77 15.62 2.91
N ARG A 134 -9.66 16.14 1.68
CA ARG A 134 -10.76 16.84 1.00
C ARG A 134 -11.92 15.92 0.67
N SER A 135 -11.67 14.68 0.25
CA SER A 135 -12.74 13.71 0.01
C SER A 135 -13.42 13.24 1.30
N SER A 136 -12.70 13.13 2.42
CA SER A 136 -13.30 12.75 3.71
C SER A 136 -14.13 13.87 4.36
N THR A 137 -13.88 15.14 4.01
CA THR A 137 -14.68 16.28 4.48
C THR A 137 -15.95 16.51 3.66
N VAL A 138 -16.13 15.80 2.53
CA VAL A 138 -17.27 15.95 1.62
C VAL A 138 -18.11 14.68 1.66
N ASP A 139 -18.83 14.45 2.77
CA ASP A 139 -19.94 13.48 2.88
C ASP A 139 -20.68 13.67 4.23
N PRO A 140 -22.04 13.69 4.37
CA PRO A 140 -23.08 14.27 3.54
C PRO A 140 -24.09 15.08 4.42
N ALA A 141 -23.76 16.28 4.91
CA ALA A 141 -24.73 17.14 5.61
C ALA A 141 -25.62 17.97 4.65
N ARG A 142 -25.73 17.58 3.36
CA ARG A 142 -26.50 18.29 2.32
C ARG A 142 -27.76 17.54 1.85
N ARG A 143 -28.22 16.52 2.59
CA ARG A 143 -29.49 15.79 2.33
C ARG A 143 -30.55 16.01 3.42
N ARG A 144 -30.75 17.25 3.87
CA ARG A 144 -32.03 17.66 4.48
C ARG A 144 -32.44 18.99 3.87
N ALA A 145 -33.01 18.92 2.67
CA ALA A 145 -33.90 19.97 2.22
C ALA A 145 -35.17 19.90 3.08
N PRO A 146 -35.70 21.01 3.61
CA PRO A 146 -37.00 21.00 4.26
C PRO A 146 -38.07 20.71 3.20
N ALA A 147 -38.93 19.73 3.47
CA ALA A 147 -40.09 19.45 2.62
C ALA A 147 -41.04 20.67 2.64
N PRO A 148 -41.65 21.05 1.50
CA PRO A 148 -42.64 22.12 1.47
C PRO A 148 -43.90 21.68 2.24
N GLN A 149 -44.36 22.51 3.18
CA GLN A 149 -45.63 22.32 3.86
C GLN A 149 -46.76 22.46 2.84
N ALA A 150 -47.54 21.40 2.64
CA ALA A 150 -48.77 21.44 1.89
C ALA A 150 -49.83 22.16 2.73
N THR A 151 -50.18 23.37 2.32
CA THR A 151 -51.40 24.07 2.76
C THR A 151 -52.60 23.30 2.23
N SER A 152 -53.34 22.61 3.10
CA SER A 152 -54.70 22.19 2.80
C SER A 152 -55.66 23.15 3.50
N SER A 153 -56.06 24.20 2.76
CA SER A 153 -57.40 24.76 2.92
C SER A 153 -58.37 23.75 2.34
N HIS A 154 -59.36 23.30 3.12
CA HIS A 154 -60.67 22.93 2.60
C HIS A 154 -61.73 23.41 3.58
N ALA A 155 -62.52 24.36 3.07
CA ALA A 155 -63.82 24.74 3.58
C ALA A 155 -64.86 23.72 3.10
N GLY A 156 -65.94 23.54 3.87
CA GLY A 156 -67.07 22.68 3.54
C GLY A 156 -67.70 22.10 4.78
#